data_AF-A0ABD2YYJ5-F1
#
_entry.id   AF-A0ABD2YYJ5-F1
#
_cell.length_a   1.000
_cell.length_b   1.000
_cell.length_c   1.000
_cell.angle_alpha   90.00
_cell.angle_beta   90.00
_cell.angle_gamma   90.00
#
_symmetry.space_group_name_H-M   'P 1'
#
loop_
_entity.id
_entity.type
_entity.pdbx_description
1 polymer ?
#
loop_
_entity_poly.entity_id
_entity_poly.type
_entity_poly.pdbx_seq_one_letter_code
_entity_poly.pdbx_strand_id
1 'polypeptide(L)'
;MVTEQSGVFQVEGLQFRDMPTVISTAVGQMAISKGRQGREAQNLVKVYLANLRLKGVATHVLITAYEPIVINPSSESAIAVGAGVAVPAVQSGRLPMAEVFQLATRSFKVND
;
A
#
# COMPACT_ATOMS: atom_id res chain seq x y z
N MET A 1 3.16 -7.23 10.68
CA MET A 1 2.02 -8.12 10.97
C MET A 1 0.96 -7.91 9.91
N VAL A 2 0.48 -8.96 9.24
CA VAL A 2 -0.66 -8.85 8.32
C VAL A 2 -1.93 -8.77 9.16
N THR A 3 -2.79 -7.80 8.86
CA THR A 3 -4.05 -7.58 9.57
C THR A 3 -5.25 -8.04 8.74
N GLU A 4 -5.18 -7.89 7.42
CA GLU A 4 -6.25 -8.28 6.50
C GLU A 4 -5.65 -8.88 5.23
N GLN A 5 -6.32 -9.88 4.66
CA GLN A 5 -5.95 -10.47 3.38
C GLN A 5 -7.22 -10.85 2.62
N SER A 6 -7.28 -10.50 1.33
CA SER A 6 -8.36 -10.95 0.46
C SER A 6 -8.11 -12.36 -0.05
N GLY A 7 -9.19 -13.03 -0.44
CA GLY A 7 -9.10 -14.14 -1.38
C GLY A 7 -8.51 -13.69 -2.72
N VAL A 8 -8.23 -14.68 -3.58
CA VAL A 8 -7.81 -14.46 -4.96
C VAL A 8 -9.06 -14.32 -5.83
N PHE A 9 -9.21 -13.21 -6.54
CA PHE A 9 -10.37 -12.97 -7.40
C PHE A 9 -9.97 -12.55 -8.81
N GLN A 10 -10.80 -12.88 -9.78
CA GLN A 10 -10.63 -12.45 -11.16
C GLN A 10 -11.26 -11.07 -11.33
N VAL A 11 -10.65 -10.23 -12.18
CA VAL A 11 -11.22 -8.93 -12.53
C VAL A 11 -11.63 -8.94 -13.98
N GLU A 12 -12.95 -8.87 -14.19
CA GLU A 12 -13.55 -8.67 -15.49
C GLU A 12 -13.19 -7.27 -16.00
N GLY A 13 -12.73 -7.17 -17.25
CA GLY A 13 -12.32 -5.90 -17.87
C GLY A 13 -10.83 -5.57 -17.82
N LEU A 14 -10.03 -6.28 -17.01
CA LEU A 14 -8.57 -6.23 -17.08
C LEU A 14 -8.06 -7.58 -17.62
N GLN A 15 -7.99 -7.71 -18.93
CA GLN A 15 -7.58 -8.94 -19.61
C GLN A 15 -6.64 -8.64 -20.76
N PHE A 16 -5.77 -9.60 -21.06
CA PHE A 16 -4.98 -9.59 -22.28
C PHE A 16 -5.43 -10.76 -23.14
N ARG A 17 -6.03 -10.46 -24.29
CA ARG A 17 -6.83 -11.42 -25.08
C ARG A 17 -7.90 -12.04 -24.16
N ASP A 18 -8.02 -13.36 -24.14
CA ASP A 18 -9.00 -14.10 -23.31
C ASP A 18 -8.44 -14.51 -21.94
N MET A 19 -7.26 -14.02 -21.55
CA MET A 19 -6.67 -14.35 -20.25
C MET A 19 -7.05 -13.30 -19.19
N PRO A 20 -7.84 -13.67 -18.16
CA PRO A 20 -8.25 -12.74 -17.12
C PRO A 20 -7.08 -12.40 -16.18
N THR A 21 -7.08 -11.18 -15.67
CA THR A 21 -6.20 -10.77 -14.57
C THR A 21 -6.73 -11.27 -13.25
N VAL A 22 -5.81 -11.72 -12.41
CA VAL A 22 -6.09 -12.18 -11.06
C VAL A 22 -5.53 -11.19 -10.05
N ILE A 23 -6.34 -10.78 -9.09
CA ILE A 23 -5.95 -9.85 -8.02
C ILE A 23 -6.00 -10.54 -6.66
N SER A 24 -5.03 -10.22 -5.82
CA SER A 24 -5.05 -10.51 -4.38
C SER A 24 -4.53 -9.30 -3.62
N THR A 25 -5.17 -8.94 -2.50
CA THR A 25 -4.76 -7.81 -1.67
C THR A 25 -4.43 -8.23 -0.25
N ALA A 26 -3.57 -7.49 0.41
CA ALA A 26 -3.28 -7.62 1.84
C ALA A 26 -3.05 -6.25 2.47
N VAL A 27 -3.42 -6.12 3.73
CA VAL A 27 -3.12 -4.96 4.57
C VAL A 27 -2.35 -5.45 5.79
N GLY A 28 -1.33 -4.71 6.18
CA GLY A 28 -0.57 -5.01 7.37
C GLY A 28 0.09 -3.79 7.97
N GLN A 29 0.80 -4.00 9.06
CA GLN A 29 1.60 -2.99 9.72
C GLN A 29 3.08 -3.40 9.76
N MET A 30 3.95 -2.42 9.58
CA MET A 30 5.39 -2.56 9.62
C MET A 30 6.00 -1.55 10.58
N ALA A 31 6.91 -2.04 11.43
CA ALA A 31 7.83 -1.19 12.19
C ALA A 31 9.12 -1.05 11.36
N ILE A 32 9.43 0.17 10.92
CA ILE A 32 10.52 0.44 9.98
C ILE A 32 11.42 1.56 10.48
N SER A 33 12.73 1.30 10.51
CA SER A 33 13.76 2.30 10.72
C SER A 33 14.76 2.24 9.57
N LYS A 34 15.45 3.36 9.34
CA LYS A 34 16.61 3.36 8.44
C LYS A 34 17.73 2.59 9.11
N GLY A 35 18.53 1.84 8.34
CA GLY A 35 19.52 0.90 8.88
C GLY A 35 20.52 1.52 9.87
N ARG A 36 20.83 2.82 9.72
CA ARG A 36 21.73 3.55 10.62
C ARG A 36 21.12 4.00 11.96
N GLN A 37 19.80 3.93 12.14
CA GLN A 37 19.10 4.52 13.29
C GLN A 37 18.71 3.51 14.38
N GLY A 38 18.92 2.21 14.13
CA GLY A 38 18.57 1.15 15.08
C GLY A 38 17.06 0.96 15.26
N ARG A 39 16.68 0.08 16.19
CA ARG A 39 15.28 -0.30 16.43
C ARG A 39 14.48 0.80 17.14
N GLU A 40 15.14 1.59 17.97
CA GLU A 40 14.51 2.68 18.75
C GLU A 40 13.98 3.83 17.90
N ALA A 41 14.39 3.92 16.63
CA ALA A 41 13.93 4.93 15.67
C ALA A 41 12.86 4.40 14.70
N GLN A 42 12.23 3.25 14.99
CA GLN A 42 11.22 2.64 14.13
C GLN A 42 9.95 3.50 14.08
N ASN A 43 9.54 3.84 12.86
CA ASN A 43 8.22 4.35 12.55
C ASN A 43 7.24 3.19 12.43
N LEU A 44 5.99 3.42 12.79
CA LEU A 44 4.91 2.46 12.57
C LEU A 44 4.10 2.91 11.34
N VAL A 45 3.99 2.03 10.35
CA VAL A 45 3.35 2.32 9.06
C VAL A 45 2.37 1.21 8.73
N LYS A 46 1.16 1.57 8.31
CA LYS A 46 0.22 0.65 7.68
C LYS A 46 0.53 0.56 6.20
N VAL A 47 0.57 -0.66 5.67
CA VAL A 47 0.93 -0.96 4.30
C VAL A 47 -0.22 -1.70 3.64
N TYR A 48 -0.67 -1.18 2.52
CA TYR A 48 -1.63 -1.81 1.62
C TYR A 48 -0.87 -2.39 0.44
N LEU A 49 -1.20 -3.60 0.03
CA LEU A 49 -0.52 -4.31 -1.05
C LEU A 49 -1.56 -4.99 -1.94
N ALA A 50 -1.46 -4.79 -3.25
CA ALA A 50 -2.21 -5.55 -4.24
C ALA A 50 -1.24 -6.16 -5.25
N ASN A 51 -1.42 -7.45 -5.51
CA ASN A 51 -0.72 -8.17 -6.55
C ASN A 51 -1.70 -8.45 -7.70
N LEU A 52 -1.44 -7.83 -8.86
CA LEU A 52 -2.20 -7.99 -10.09
C LEU A 52 -1.41 -8.88 -11.03
N ARG A 53 -1.89 -10.10 -11.28
CA ARG A 53 -1.21 -11.08 -12.14
C ARG A 53 -1.73 -10.99 -13.56
N LEU A 54 -0.96 -10.34 -14.43
CA LEU A 54 -1.22 -10.19 -15.86
C LEU A 54 -0.72 -11.42 -16.62
N LYS A 55 -1.47 -12.52 -16.54
CA LYS A 55 -1.05 -13.82 -17.11
C LYS A 55 -0.73 -13.75 -18.61
N GLY A 56 -1.47 -12.93 -19.35
CA GLY A 56 -1.27 -12.76 -20.79
C GLY A 56 0.09 -12.24 -21.22
N VAL A 57 0.82 -11.60 -20.32
CA VAL A 57 2.15 -11.01 -20.58
C VAL A 57 3.20 -11.44 -19.54
N ALA A 58 2.95 -12.53 -18.82
CA ALA A 58 3.85 -13.11 -17.82
C ALA A 58 4.39 -12.09 -16.79
N THR A 59 3.59 -11.09 -16.42
CA THR A 59 4.02 -9.97 -15.57
C THR A 59 3.11 -9.86 -14.35
N HIS A 60 3.70 -9.47 -13.21
CA HIS A 60 2.96 -9.10 -12.02
C HIS A 60 3.13 -7.59 -11.76
N VAL A 61 2.02 -6.91 -11.52
CA VAL A 61 2.01 -5.52 -11.07
C VAL A 61 1.76 -5.52 -9.57
N LEU A 62 2.69 -4.92 -8.83
CA LEU A 62 2.56 -4.74 -7.39
C LEU A 62 2.19 -3.28 -7.10
N ILE A 63 1.00 -3.06 -6.55
CA ILE A 63 0.58 -1.75 -6.06
C ILE A 63 0.79 -1.76 -4.56
N THR A 64 1.59 -0.81 -4.05
CA THR A 64 1.77 -0.59 -2.62
C THR A 64 1.35 0.81 -2.24
N ALA A 65 0.72 0.94 -1.08
CA ALA A 65 0.37 2.22 -0.49
C ALA A 65 0.75 2.23 0.98
N TYR A 66 1.25 3.38 1.46
CA TYR A 66 1.79 3.52 2.80
C TYR A 66 1.03 4.62 3.54
N GLU A 67 0.51 4.29 4.71
CA GLU A 67 -0.17 5.21 5.60
C GLU A 67 0.61 5.26 6.93
N PRO A 68 1.27 6.39 7.26
CA PRO A 68 1.92 6.54 8.55
C PRO A 68 0.92 6.39 9.70
N ILE A 69 1.31 5.67 10.76
CA ILE A 69 0.55 5.61 12.02
C ILE A 69 1.28 6.44 13.07
N VAL A 70 2.58 6.19 13.26
CA VAL A 70 3.43 6.93 14.20
C VAL A 70 4.79 7.20 13.57
N ILE A 71 5.23 8.46 13.63
CA ILE A 71 6.59 8.87 13.32
C ILE A 71 7.37 9.04 14.62
N ASN A 72 8.44 8.27 14.76
CA ASN A 72 9.27 8.29 15.95
C ASN A 72 10.13 9.58 15.99
N PRO A 73 10.23 10.29 17.12
CA PRO A 73 11.07 11.49 17.24
C PRO A 73 12.55 11.28 16.89
N SER A 74 13.08 10.07 17.13
CA SER A 74 14.45 9.68 16.79
C SER A 74 14.60 9.24 15.32
N SER A 75 13.50 9.18 14.56
CA SER A 75 13.54 8.91 13.12
C SER A 75 13.96 10.15 12.35
N GLU A 76 14.80 9.99 11.32
CA GLU A 76 15.14 11.11 10.44
C GLU A 76 13.91 11.64 9.69
N SER A 77 12.88 10.81 9.50
CA SER A 77 11.63 11.24 8.90
C SER A 77 10.95 12.33 9.74
N ALA A 78 11.16 12.35 11.06
CA ALA A 78 10.57 13.35 11.94
C ALA A 78 10.96 14.78 11.56
N ILE A 79 12.14 15.00 10.98
CA ILE A 79 12.59 16.31 10.52
C ILE A 79 11.75 16.81 9.35
N ALA A 80 11.32 15.91 8.47
CA ALA A 80 10.60 16.26 7.24
C ALA A 80 9.08 16.33 7.44
N VAL A 81 8.51 15.44 8.26
CA VAL A 81 7.05 15.29 8.39
C VAL A 81 6.52 15.50 9.81
N GLY A 82 7.38 15.85 10.76
CA GLY A 82 7.03 15.94 12.18
C GLY A 82 7.00 14.57 12.87
N ALA A 83 7.23 14.57 14.18
CA ALA A 83 7.12 13.39 15.02
C ALA A 83 5.70 13.26 15.61
N GLY A 84 5.36 12.05 16.05
CA GLY A 84 4.12 11.75 16.76
C GLY A 84 3.15 10.89 15.96
N VAL A 85 1.91 10.82 16.46
CA VAL A 85 0.82 10.09 15.81
C VAL A 85 0.41 10.87 14.56
N ALA A 86 0.32 10.17 13.43
CA ALA A 86 -0.11 10.77 12.19
C ALA A 86 -1.59 11.20 12.26
N VAL A 87 -1.88 12.39 11.73
CA VAL A 87 -3.26 12.87 11.60
C VAL A 87 -3.96 12.08 10.51
N PRO A 88 -5.14 11.48 10.76
CA PRO A 88 -5.91 10.78 9.74
C PRO A 88 -6.22 11.68 8.54
N ALA A 89 -6.10 11.15 7.33
CA ALA A 89 -6.27 11.91 6.08
C ALA A 89 -7.60 12.69 6.03
N VAL A 90 -8.69 12.09 6.52
CA VAL A 90 -10.02 12.72 6.57
C VAL A 90 -10.05 14.03 7.36
N GLN A 91 -9.26 14.13 8.43
CA GLN A 91 -9.20 15.34 9.27
C GLN A 91 -8.46 16.48 8.56
N SER A 92 -7.64 16.16 7.57
CA SER A 92 -6.95 17.11 6.71
C SER A 92 -7.69 17.36 5.38
N GLY A 93 -8.95 16.90 5.25
CA GLY A 93 -9.72 17.02 4.02
C GLY A 93 -9.17 16.22 2.84
N ARG A 94 -8.44 15.13 3.11
CA ARG A 94 -7.86 14.22 2.10
C ARG A 94 -8.56 12.87 2.12
N LEU A 95 -8.52 12.17 0.99
CA LEU A 95 -9.02 10.80 0.90
C LEU A 95 -8.18 9.84 1.77
N PRO A 96 -8.80 8.93 2.54
CA PRO A 96 -8.10 7.86 3.24
C PRO A 96 -7.25 7.02 2.30
N MET A 97 -6.10 6.54 2.81
CA MET A 97 -5.21 5.73 1.98
C MET A 97 -5.86 4.41 1.54
N ALA A 98 -6.77 3.86 2.35
CA ALA A 98 -7.58 2.70 1.98
C ALA A 98 -8.42 2.95 0.71
N GLU A 99 -9.04 4.14 0.61
CA GLU A 99 -9.85 4.52 -0.56
C GLU A 99 -8.97 4.79 -1.78
N VAL A 100 -7.84 5.49 -1.59
CA VAL A 100 -6.86 5.71 -2.66
C VAL A 100 -6.34 4.38 -3.20
N PHE A 101 -6.03 3.42 -2.33
CA PHE A 101 -5.58 2.09 -2.70
C PHE A 101 -6.67 1.29 -3.44
N GLN A 102 -7.92 1.32 -2.96
CA GLN A 102 -9.03 0.68 -3.64
C GLN A 102 -9.28 1.30 -5.03
N LEU A 103 -9.19 2.62 -5.15
CA LEU A 103 -9.32 3.30 -6.43
C LEU A 103 -8.20 2.87 -7.38
N ALA A 104 -6.94 2.92 -6.94
CA ALA A 104 -5.78 2.54 -7.74
C ALA A 104 -5.86 1.09 -8.26
N THR A 105 -6.35 0.17 -7.43
CA THR A 105 -6.51 -1.25 -7.80
C THR A 105 -7.67 -1.48 -8.77
N ARG A 106 -8.78 -0.76 -8.61
CA ARG A 106 -9.98 -0.88 -9.47
C ARG A 106 -9.86 -0.13 -10.79
N SER A 107 -9.13 0.98 -10.82
CA SER A 107 -8.97 1.82 -12.00
C SER A 107 -7.73 1.48 -12.82
N PHE A 108 -6.97 0.45 -12.41
CA PHE A 108 -5.77 0.04 -13.13
C PHE A 108 -6.14 -0.40 -14.55
N LYS A 109 -5.47 0.19 -15.54
CA LYS A 109 -5.63 -0.11 -16.97
C LYS A 109 -4.26 -0.19 -17.62
N VAL A 110 -4.11 -1.12 -18.55
CA VAL A 110 -2.97 -1.16 -19.47
C VAL A 110 -3.44 -0.53 -20.78
N ASN A 111 -2.81 0.58 -21.16
CA ASN A 111 -3.02 1.20 -22.48
C ASN A 111 -1.78 0.91 -23.34
N ASP A 112 -1.98 0.81 -24.65
CA ASP A 112 -0.94 0.69 -25.68
C ASP A 112 -0.36 2.09 -26.02
#